data_AF-A0A160VB84-F1
#
_entry.id   AF-A0A160VB84-F1
#
_cell.length_a   1.000
_cell.length_b   1.000
_cell.length_c   1.000
_cell.angle_alpha   90.00
_cell.angle_beta   90.00
_cell.angle_gamma   90.00
#
_symmetry.space_group_name_H-M   'P 1'
#
loop_
_entity.id
_entity.type
_entity.pdbx_description
1 polymer ?
#
loop_
_entity_poly.entity_id
_entity_poly.type
_entity_poly.pdbx_seq_one_letter_code
_entity_poly.pdbx_strand_id
1 'polypeptide(L)' 'MEGRQEAVVSAITINTLRILTGDYLMVDWEDSGLVFPSVATDILRTIKQSMIERKIQDIPPCDLAGIESNLTQILELNS' A
#
# COMPACT_ATOMS: atom_id res chain seq x y z
N MET A 1 -13.21 14.18 20.01
CA MET A 1 -11.74 14.15 19.97
C MET A 1 -11.34 14.61 18.58
N GLU A 2 -10.84 15.83 18.44
CA GLU A 2 -10.36 16.37 17.17
C GLU A 2 -8.92 15.88 16.93
N GLY A 3 -8.79 14.65 16.45
CA GLY A 3 -7.53 14.12 15.93
C GLY A 3 -7.35 14.46 14.46
N ARG A 4 -6.15 14.20 13.92
CA ARG A 4 -5.88 14.30 12.48
C ARG A 4 -6.96 13.56 11.68
N GLN A 5 -7.51 14.24 10.69
CA GLN A 5 -8.55 13.71 9.79
C GLN A 5 -7.91 13.24 8.48
N GLU A 6 -6.61 12.99 8.49
CA GLU A 6 -5.83 12.55 7.34
C GLU A 6 -5.35 11.10 7.51
N ALA A 7 -5.11 10.45 6.37
CA ALA A 7 -4.45 9.16 6.29
C ALA A 7 -3.33 9.22 5.24
N VAL A 8 -2.22 8.52 5.48
CA VAL A 8 -1.21 8.25 4.44
C VAL A 8 -1.57 6.93 3.79
N VAL A 9 -1.66 6.93 2.46
CA VAL A 9 -2.02 5.76 1.66
C VAL A 9 -1.00 5.53 0.54
N SER A 10 -0.78 4.27 0.18
CA SER A 10 -0.08 3.86 -1.05
C SER A 10 -1.11 3.52 -2.13
N ALA A 11 -0.83 3.87 -3.38
CA ALA A 11 -1.68 3.45 -4.49
C ALA A 11 -1.42 1.98 -4.86
N ILE A 12 -2.48 1.25 -5.23
CA ILE A 12 -2.41 -0.12 -5.74
C ILE A 12 -2.74 -0.12 -7.23
N THR A 13 -2.00 -0.89 -8.03
CA THR A 13 -2.22 -1.03 -9.48
C THR A 13 -2.22 -2.50 -9.91
N ILE A 14 -3.06 -2.84 -10.88
CA ILE A 14 -3.05 -4.17 -11.53
C ILE A 14 -1.98 -4.29 -12.62
N ASN A 15 -1.25 -3.20 -12.91
CA ASN A 15 -0.18 -3.21 -13.90
C ASN A 15 1.09 -3.86 -13.32
N THR A 16 1.10 -5.19 -13.28
CA THR A 16 2.24 -5.99 -12.79
C THR A 16 3.44 -6.00 -13.75
N LEU A 17 3.28 -5.45 -14.96
CA LEU A 17 4.36 -5.39 -15.96
C LEU A 17 5.37 -4.27 -15.67
N ARG A 18 5.00 -3.31 -14.84
CA ARG A 18 5.86 -2.18 -14.46
C ARG A 18 5.96 -2.12 -12.94
N ILE A 19 7.12 -2.55 -12.44
CA ILE A 19 7.49 -2.49 -11.02
C ILE A 19 8.71 -1.58 -10.92
N LEU A 20 8.59 -0.47 -10.20
CA LEU A 20 9.64 0.51 -9.97
C LEU A 20 10.29 0.29 -8.60
N THR A 21 11.40 0.99 -8.35
CA THR A 21 12.05 0.99 -7.03
C THR A 21 11.06 1.46 -5.96
N GLY A 22 10.87 0.66 -4.90
CA GLY A 22 9.91 0.96 -3.83
C GLY A 22 8.54 0.32 -4.00
N ASP A 23 8.19 -0.12 -5.21
CA ASP A 23 6.99 -0.91 -5.44
C ASP A 23 7.14 -2.31 -4.84
N TYR A 24 6.03 -2.92 -4.44
CA TYR A 24 5.97 -4.29 -3.96
C TYR A 24 4.92 -5.10 -4.74
N LEU A 25 5.35 -6.18 -5.38
CA LEU A 25 4.44 -7.14 -6.01
C LEU A 25 3.76 -7.96 -4.92
N MET A 26 2.45 -7.78 -4.77
CA MET A 26 1.66 -8.46 -3.75
C MET A 26 1.53 -9.94 -4.09
N VAL A 27 2.08 -10.80 -3.24
CA VAL A 27 2.10 -12.26 -3.44
C VAL A 27 0.80 -12.90 -2.96
N ASP A 28 0.19 -12.35 -1.92
CA ASP A 28 -1.07 -12.83 -1.31
C ASP A 28 -2.25 -11.88 -1.65
N TRP A 29 -2.25 -11.31 -2.86
CA TRP A 29 -3.24 -10.32 -3.29
C TRP A 29 -4.69 -10.81 -3.22
N GLU A 30 -4.93 -12.11 -3.41
CA GLU A 30 -6.26 -12.73 -3.32
C GLU A 30 -6.84 -12.58 -1.90
N ASP A 31 -6.00 -12.77 -0.88
CA ASP A 31 -6.37 -12.63 0.53
C ASP A 31 -6.56 -11.16 0.95
N SER A 32 -6.10 -10.22 0.12
CA SER A 32 -6.39 -8.77 0.21
C SER A 32 -7.72 -8.38 -0.44
N GLY A 33 -8.51 -9.34 -0.94
CA GLY A 33 -9.78 -9.08 -1.62
C GLY A 33 -9.62 -8.40 -2.98
N LEU A 34 -8.42 -8.41 -3.57
CA LEU A 34 -8.16 -7.90 -4.90
C LEU A 34 -8.59 -8.95 -5.94
N VAL A 35 -9.02 -8.49 -7.12
CA VAL A 35 -9.55 -9.39 -8.18
C VAL A 35 -8.46 -9.89 -9.11
N PHE A 36 -7.33 -9.19 -9.18
CA PHE A 36 -6.21 -9.50 -10.05
C PHE A 36 -4.87 -9.36 -9.31
N PRO A 37 -3.81 -10.04 -9.79
CA PRO A 37 -2.45 -9.77 -9.35
C PRO A 37 -2.16 -8.27 -9.37
N SER A 38 -1.62 -7.77 -8.26
CA SER A 38 -1.52 -6.34 -8.03
C SER A 38 -0.16 -5.96 -7.43
N VAL A 39 0.19 -4.70 -7.60
CA VAL A 39 1.40 -4.06 -7.06
C VAL A 39 0.96 -2.94 -6.14
N ALA A 40 1.46 -2.94 -4.91
CA ALA A 40 1.43 -1.77 -4.03
C ALA A 40 2.58 -0.85 -4.43
N THR A 41 2.29 0.39 -4.76
CA THR A 41 3.28 1.31 -5.36
C THR A 41 3.98 2.17 -4.32
N ASP A 42 5.13 2.72 -4.67
CA ASP A 42 5.83 3.75 -3.89
C ASP A 42 5.10 5.11 -3.86
N ILE A 43 4.00 5.24 -4.61
CA ILE A 43 3.21 6.47 -4.71
C ILE A 43 2.38 6.67 -3.45
N LEU A 44 2.98 7.34 -2.47
CA LEU A 44 2.36 7.72 -1.22
C LEU A 44 1.62 9.06 -1.34
N ARG A 45 0.43 9.15 -0.73
CA ARG A 45 -0.33 10.40 -0.60
C ARG A 45 -0.94 10.54 0.78
N THR A 46 -0.95 11.77 1.29
CA THR A 46 -1.83 12.15 2.39
C THR A 46 -3.20 12.51 1.83
N ILE A 47 -4.25 11.84 2.29
CA ILE A 47 -5.65 12.08 1.90
C ILE A 47 -6.48 12.44 3.12
N LYS A 48 -7.62 13.11 2.93
CA LYS A 48 -8.63 13.23 3.98
C LYS A 48 -9.30 11.88 4.21
N GLN A 49 -9.58 11.52 5.45
CA GLN A 49 -10.30 10.29 5.81
C GLN A 49 -11.69 10.24 5.15
N SER A 50 -12.33 11.39 4.90
CA SER A 50 -13.58 11.48 4.16
C SER A 50 -13.49 11.07 2.68
N MET A 51 -12.28 10.89 2.14
CA MET A 51 -12.07 10.34 0.80
C MET A 51 -12.05 8.80 0.78
N ILE A 52 -12.04 8.15 1.95
CA ILE A 52 -12.12 6.69 2.06
C ILE A 52 -13.58 6.29 2.00
N GLU A 53 -13.99 5.70 0.88
CA GLU A 53 -15.39 5.27 0.68
C GLU A 53 -15.75 4.07 1.56
N ARG A 54 -14.89 3.05 1.60
CA ARG A 54 -15.08 1.82 2.38
C ARG A 54 -13.77 1.05 2.53
N LYS A 55 -13.74 0.13 3.51
CA LYS A 55 -12.71 -0.92 3.62
C LYS A 55 -13.06 -2.07 2.67
N ILE A 56 -12.07 -2.58 1.94
CA ILE A 56 -12.21 -3.80 1.11
C ILE A 56 -11.86 -5.01 1.96
N GLN A 57 -10.60 -5.08 2.43
CA GLN A 57 -10.05 -6.15 3.26
C GLN A 57 -8.77 -5.65 3.94
N ASP A 58 -8.22 -6.42 4.88
CA ASP A 58 -6.87 -6.18 5.42
C ASP A 58 -5.80 -6.76 4.48
N ILE A 59 -4.62 -6.13 4.44
CA ILE A 59 -3.48 -6.66 3.71
C ILE A 59 -2.87 -7.83 4.52
N PRO A 60 -2.60 -9.00 3.91
CA PRO A 60 -1.95 -10.12 4.57
C PRO A 60 -0.59 -9.74 5.18
N PRO A 61 -0.18 -10.36 6.30
CA PRO A 61 1.07 -10.01 6.98
C PRO A 61 2.32 -10.11 6.11
N CYS A 62 2.38 -11.07 5.18
CA CYS A 62 3.50 -11.23 4.25
C CYS A 62 3.63 -10.02 3.31
N ASP A 63 2.53 -9.68 2.65
CA ASP A 63 2.47 -8.52 1.75
C ASP A 63 2.75 -7.22 2.50
N LEU A 64 2.15 -7.04 3.69
CA LEU A 64 2.36 -5.84 4.50
C LEU A 64 3.84 -5.68 4.88
N ALA A 65 4.50 -6.74 5.34
CA ALA A 65 5.92 -6.71 5.69
C ALA A 65 6.80 -6.35 4.48
N GLY A 66 6.45 -6.85 3.29
CA GLY A 66 7.15 -6.53 2.05
C GLY A 66 6.99 -5.06 1.63
N ILE A 67 5.75 -4.54 1.71
CA ILE A 67 5.45 -3.12 1.46
C ILE A 67 6.22 -2.24 2.45
N GLU A 68 6.16 -2.54 3.74
CA GLU A 68 6.86 -1.78 4.79
C GLU A 68 8.38 -1.81 4.59
N SER A 69 8.95 -2.96 4.22
CA SER A 69 10.38 -3.07 3.95
C SER A 69 10.81 -2.17 2.79
N ASN A 70 10.07 -2.20 1.67
CA ASN A 70 10.38 -1.37 0.51
C ASN A 70 10.22 0.12 0.81
N LEU A 71 9.13 0.51 1.51
CA LEU A 71 8.92 1.89 1.93
C LEU A 71 10.00 2.38 2.89
N THR A 72 10.41 1.56 3.85
CA THR A 72 11.49 1.89 4.80
C THR A 72 12.80 2.14 4.07
N GLN A 73 13.10 1.35 3.04
CA GLN A 73 14.30 1.53 2.22
C GLN A 73 14.26 2.83 1.41
N ILE A 74 13.19 3.10 0.65
CA ILE A 74 13.13 4.30 -0.21
C ILE A 74 12.97 5.61 0.56
N LEU A 75 12.39 5.55 1.76
CA LEU A 75 12.24 6.69 2.66
C LEU A 75 13.46 6.86 3.59
N GLU A 76 14.47 6.01 3.45
CA GLU A 76 15.71 6.02 4.24
C GLU A 76 15.44 5.99 5.76
N LEU A 77 14.43 5.21 6.18
CA LEU A 77 14.01 5.09 7.58
C LEU A 77 14.79 4.01 8.36
N ASN A 78 15.77 3.37 7.71
CA ASN A 78 16.68 2.42 8.35
C ASN A 78 17.62 3.22 9.28
N SER A 79 17.31 3.22 10.59
CA SER A 79 18.17 3.79 11.64
C SER A 79 19.32 2.86 12.01
#